data_AF-A0A7C7QP93-F1
#
_entry.id   AF-A0A7C7QP93-F1
#
_cell.length_a   1.000
_cell.length_b   1.000
_cell.length_c   1.000
_cell.angle_alpha   90.00
_cell.angle_beta   90.00
_cell.angle_gamma   90.00
#
_symmetry.space_group_name_H-M   'P 1'
#
loop_
_entity.id
_entity.type
_entity.pdbx_description
1 polymer ?
#
loop_
_entity_poly.entity_id
_entity_poly.type
_entity_poly.pdbx_seq_one_letter_code
_entity_poly.pdbx_strand_id
1 'polypeptide(L)'
;MNVQHTAFHVPLVRAVLGLPDNGMACDECQARLPAYVDAEIGGIFGHPRSLLVQRHLLLCFGCAAAYLELLDLALAEDQGRIPQPTHYPEPDLSFLPGECSYD
;
A
#
# COMPACT_ATOMS: atom_id res chain seq x y z
N MET A 1 45.89 -3.10 16.21
CA MET A 1 44.48 -3.19 16.63
C MET A 1 43.83 -1.84 16.38
N ASN A 2 43.00 -1.70 15.36
CA ASN A 2 42.28 -0.46 15.10
C ASN A 2 40.86 -0.81 14.65
N VAL A 3 39.91 -0.66 15.57
CA VAL A 3 38.51 -1.07 15.39
C VAL A 3 37.74 0.12 14.82
N GLN A 4 37.69 0.22 13.49
CA GLN A 4 36.74 1.06 12.77
C GLN A 4 35.38 0.33 12.78
N HIS A 5 34.58 0.51 13.83
CA HIS A 5 33.26 -0.13 13.95
C HIS A 5 32.15 0.82 14.42
N THR A 6 32.26 2.13 14.18
CA THR A 6 31.23 3.10 14.59
C THR A 6 30.12 3.31 13.57
N ALA A 7 30.16 2.69 12.38
CA ALA A 7 29.14 2.90 11.36
C ALA A 7 27.88 2.00 11.50
N PHE A 8 27.90 0.97 12.36
CA PHE A 8 26.87 -0.08 12.36
C PHE A 8 25.68 0.12 13.31
N HIS A 9 25.66 1.17 14.14
CA HIS A 9 24.71 1.24 15.27
C HIS A 9 23.60 2.29 15.14
N VAL A 10 23.68 3.19 14.17
CA VAL A 10 22.70 4.29 14.05
C VAL A 10 21.26 3.78 13.81
N PRO A 11 20.99 2.79 12.94
CA PRO A 11 19.62 2.31 12.71
C PRO A 11 19.04 1.60 13.94
N LEU A 12 19.89 0.83 14.63
CA LEU A 12 19.50 0.00 15.77
C LEU A 12 19.20 0.84 17.01
N VAL A 13 20.00 1.88 17.25
CA VAL A 13 19.76 2.87 18.30
C VAL A 13 18.45 3.63 18.05
N ARG A 14 18.14 4.00 16.79
CA ARG A 14 16.87 4.66 16.47
C ARG A 14 15.66 3.75 16.68
N ALA A 15 15.75 2.48 16.29
CA ALA A 15 14.72 1.48 16.53
C ALA A 15 14.45 1.25 18.03
N VAL A 16 15.52 1.16 18.84
CA VAL A 16 15.41 1.02 20.31
C VAL A 16 14.79 2.26 20.96
N LEU A 17 15.06 3.45 20.42
CA LEU A 17 14.56 4.73 20.95
C LEU A 17 13.18 5.12 20.40
N GLY A 18 12.55 4.30 19.56
CA GLY A 18 11.25 4.60 18.95
C GLY A 18 11.26 5.88 18.09
N LEU A 19 12.44 6.33 17.65
CA LEU A 19 12.56 7.51 16.82
C LEU A 19 12.08 7.17 15.41
N PRO A 20 11.14 7.95 14.82
CA PRO A 20 10.67 7.68 13.47
C PRO A 20 11.87 7.66 12.52
N ASP A 21 12.07 6.52 11.87
CA ASP A 21 13.10 6.35 10.85
C ASP A 21 12.63 7.16 9.62
N ASN A 22 13.42 8.13 9.17
CA ASN A 22 13.02 9.14 8.17
C ASN A 22 12.90 8.56 6.74
N GLY A 23 12.21 7.45 6.55
CA GLY A 23 12.08 6.79 5.24
C GLY A 23 10.75 7.06 4.54
N MET A 24 9.63 6.92 5.26
CA MET A 24 8.27 6.97 4.74
C MET A 24 7.29 6.90 5.92
N ALA A 25 6.24 7.74 5.91
CA ALA A 25 5.18 7.71 6.92
C ALA A 25 4.09 6.67 6.59
N CYS A 26 3.27 6.27 7.56
CA CYS A 26 2.27 5.22 7.36
C CYS A 26 1.19 5.60 6.34
N ASP A 27 0.76 6.86 6.34
CA ASP A 27 -0.19 7.42 5.37
C ASP A 27 0.38 7.40 3.94
N GLU A 28 1.65 7.79 3.79
CA GLU A 28 2.37 7.71 2.51
C GLU A 28 2.52 6.25 2.05
N CYS A 29 2.82 5.33 2.96
CA CYS A 29 2.89 3.90 2.65
C CYS A 29 1.54 3.38 2.19
N GLN A 30 0.47 3.63 2.93
CA GLN A 30 -0.90 3.18 2.61
C GLN A 30 -1.37 3.72 1.26
N ALA A 31 -1.10 4.99 0.96
CA ALA A 31 -1.45 5.59 -0.33
C ALA A 31 -0.73 4.93 -1.52
N ARG A 32 0.44 4.31 -1.29
CA ARG A 32 1.24 3.63 -2.32
C ARG A 32 0.99 2.12 -2.41
N LEU A 33 0.32 1.53 -1.42
CA LEU A 33 0.08 0.08 -1.37
C LEU A 33 -0.64 -0.47 -2.61
N PRO A 34 -1.71 0.16 -3.14
CA PRO A 34 -2.42 -0.40 -4.31
C PRO A 34 -1.48 -0.58 -5.52
N ALA A 35 -0.79 0.49 -5.93
CA ALA A 35 0.15 0.43 -7.05
C ALA A 35 1.35 -0.49 -6.79
N TYR A 36 1.73 -0.67 -5.53
CA TYR A 36 2.77 -1.63 -5.16
C TYR A 36 2.31 -3.07 -5.33
N VAL A 37 1.09 -3.41 -4.89
CA VAL A 37 0.47 -4.74 -5.05
C VAL A 37 0.27 -5.06 -6.53
N ASP A 38 -0.22 -4.11 -7.33
CA ASP A 38 -0.37 -4.29 -8.78
C ASP A 38 0.98 -4.62 -9.45
N ALA A 39 2.04 -3.90 -9.07
CA ALA A 39 3.38 -4.15 -9.58
C ALA A 39 3.94 -5.51 -9.13
N GLU A 40 3.63 -5.95 -7.90
CA GLU A 40 4.04 -7.25 -7.37
C GLU A 40 3.34 -8.41 -8.10
N ILE A 41 2.03 -8.33 -8.31
CA ILE A 41 1.28 -9.31 -9.10
C ILE A 41 1.76 -9.32 -10.55
N GLY A 42 2.04 -8.16 -11.13
CA GLY A 42 2.60 -8.03 -12.48
C GLY A 42 4.07 -8.45 -12.61
N GLY A 43 4.74 -8.84 -11.52
CA GLY A 43 6.14 -9.26 -11.52
C GLY A 43 7.16 -8.13 -11.77
N ILE A 44 6.74 -6.86 -11.66
CA ILE A 44 7.58 -5.68 -11.91
C ILE A 44 8.26 -5.28 -10.60
N PHE A 45 9.27 -6.06 -10.21
CA PHE A 45 10.11 -5.77 -9.05
C PHE A 45 11.27 -4.83 -9.41
N GLY A 46 11.63 -3.92 -8.50
CA GLY A 46 12.92 -3.19 -8.57
C GLY A 46 12.86 -1.69 -8.81
N HIS A 47 11.69 -1.05 -8.82
CA HIS A 47 11.64 0.41 -8.80
C HIS A 47 12.18 0.91 -7.44
N PRO A 48 13.03 1.96 -7.40
CA PRO A 48 13.51 2.53 -6.14
C PRO A 48 12.42 2.94 -5.13
N ARG A 49 11.19 3.22 -5.62
CA ARG A 49 10.03 3.55 -4.79
C ARG A 49 9.45 2.31 -4.10
N SER A 50 9.57 1.14 -4.72
CA SER A 50 9.20 -0.16 -4.16
C SER A 50 10.09 -0.53 -2.97
N LEU A 51 11.37 -0.16 -2.98
CA LEU A 51 12.30 -0.42 -1.87
C LEU A 51 11.93 0.34 -0.59
N LEU A 52 11.41 1.56 -0.72
CA LEU A 52 10.97 2.35 0.43
C LEU A 52 9.71 1.75 1.06
N VAL A 53 8.73 1.33 0.24
CA VAL A 53 7.53 0.63 0.70
C VAL A 53 7.93 -0.68 1.39
N GLN A 54 8.77 -1.50 0.76
CA GLN A 54 9.22 -2.77 1.32
C GLN A 54 9.93 -2.59 2.67
N ARG A 55 10.81 -1.59 2.79
CA ARG A 55 11.46 -1.26 4.07
C ARG A 55 10.44 -0.86 5.12
N HIS A 56 9.44 -0.05 4.78
CA HIS A 56 8.41 0.35 5.73
C HIS A 56 7.56 -0.85 6.18
N LEU A 57 7.16 -1.74 5.27
CA LEU A 57 6.41 -2.95 5.59
C LEU A 57 7.16 -3.90 6.52
N LEU A 58 8.49 -3.99 6.39
CA LEU A 58 9.32 -4.78 7.30
C LEU A 58 9.35 -4.23 8.74
N LEU A 59 9.03 -2.95 8.94
CA LEU A 59 9.16 -2.27 10.23
C LEU A 59 7.80 -1.89 10.85
N CYS A 60 6.74 -1.81 10.05
CA CYS A 60 5.41 -1.39 10.49
C CYS A 60 4.39 -2.52 10.33
N PHE A 61 4.01 -3.16 11.43
CA PHE A 61 3.03 -4.25 11.43
C PHE A 61 1.67 -3.82 10.85
N GLY A 62 1.22 -2.60 11.13
CA GLY A 62 -0.07 -2.10 10.63
C GLY A 62 -0.10 -1.97 9.10
N CYS A 63 0.97 -1.45 8.50
CA CYS A 63 1.07 -1.39 7.04
C CYS A 63 1.29 -2.77 6.42
N ALA A 64 2.04 -3.67 7.09
CA ALA A 64 2.20 -5.04 6.66
C ALA A 64 0.88 -5.82 6.62
N ALA A 65 0.02 -5.65 7.64
CA ALA A 65 -1.30 -6.26 7.67
C ALA A 65 -2.18 -5.75 6.51
N ALA A 66 -2.25 -4.43 6.32
CA ALA A 66 -3.01 -3.82 5.22
C ALA A 66 -2.50 -4.27 3.84
N TYR A 67 -1.19 -4.42 3.69
CA TYR A 67 -0.57 -4.96 2.47
C TYR A 67 -1.03 -6.40 2.20
N LEU A 68 -1.00 -7.29 3.19
CA LEU A 68 -1.42 -8.68 3.04
C LEU A 68 -2.91 -8.78 2.70
N GLU A 69 -3.76 -7.99 3.36
CA GLU A 69 -5.20 -7.93 3.05
C GLU A 69 -5.45 -7.50 1.59
N LEU A 70 -4.74 -6.48 1.12
CA LEU A 70 -4.84 -6.02 -0.27
C LEU A 70 -4.30 -7.05 -1.26
N LEU A 71 -3.18 -7.69 -0.95
CA LEU A 71 -2.58 -8.71 -1.81
C LEU A 71 -3.50 -9.94 -1.94
N ASP A 72 -4.07 -10.41 -0.83
CA ASP A 72 -5.02 -11.53 -0.82
C ASP A 72 -6.24 -11.21 -1.68
N LEU A 73 -6.78 -9.99 -1.58
CA LEU A 73 -7.90 -9.54 -2.40
C LEU A 73 -7.54 -9.49 -3.88
N ALA A 74 -6.41 -8.87 -4.22
CA ALA A 74 -5.97 -8.72 -5.61
C ALA A 74 -5.61 -10.07 -6.25
N LEU A 75 -5.04 -11.02 -5.50
CA LEU A 75 -4.83 -12.39 -5.96
C LEU A 75 -6.15 -13.15 -6.17
N ALA A 76 -7.15 -12.93 -5.31
CA ALA A 76 -8.47 -13.51 -5.51
C ALA A 76 -9.15 -12.94 -6.76
N GLU A 77 -8.96 -11.66 -7.06
CA GLU A 77 -9.44 -11.02 -8.29
C GLU A 77 -8.77 -11.60 -9.54
N ASP A 78 -7.43 -11.64 -9.56
CA ASP A 78 -6.64 -12.17 -10.68
C ASP A 78 -6.99 -13.65 -10.98
N GLN A 79 -7.29 -14.43 -9.95
CA GLN A 79 -7.70 -15.83 -10.07
C GLN A 79 -9.19 -16.01 -10.40
N GLY A 80 -9.94 -14.92 -10.61
CA GLY A 80 -11.38 -14.96 -10.90
C GLY A 80 -12.23 -15.55 -9.76
N ARG A 81 -11.73 -15.47 -8.51
CA ARG A 81 -12.40 -16.02 -7.32
C ARG A 81 -13.34 -15.03 -6.65
N ILE A 82 -13.34 -13.77 -7.06
CA ILE A 82 -14.31 -12.78 -6.62
C ILE A 82 -15.59 -12.97 -7.45
N PRO A 83 -16.71 -13.40 -6.85
CA PRO A 83 -17.96 -13.57 -7.59
C PRO A 83 -18.47 -12.21 -8.08
N GLN A 84 -18.68 -12.10 -9.39
CA GLN A 84 -19.38 -10.95 -9.93
C GLN A 84 -20.88 -11.06 -9.62
N PRO A 85 -21.51 -10.00 -9.08
CA PRO A 85 -22.95 -9.94 -8.97
C PRO A 85 -23.59 -10.06 -10.35
N THR A 86 -24.56 -10.97 -10.50
CA THR A 86 -25.32 -11.12 -11.75
C THR A 86 -26.31 -9.99 -11.97
N HIS A 87 -26.58 -9.20 -10.93
CA HIS A 87 -27.54 -8.11 -10.96
C HIS A 87 -27.08 -6.97 -10.05
N TYR A 88 -26.97 -5.78 -10.62
CA TYR A 88 -26.86 -4.52 -9.88
C TYR A 88 -28.22 -3.84 -9.89
N PRO A 89 -28.75 -3.38 -8.75
CA PRO A 89 -29.98 -2.60 -8.74
C PRO A 89 -29.77 -1.31 -9.53
N GLU A 90 -30.76 -0.91 -10.34
CA GLU A 90 -30.75 0.42 -10.94
C GLU A 90 -30.90 1.47 -9.82
N PRO A 91 -29.98 2.44 -9.70
CA PRO A 91 -30.14 3.53 -8.76
C PRO A 91 -31.33 4.39 -9.18
N ASP A 92 -32.27 4.60 -8.26
CA ASP A 92 -33.37 5.54 -8.48
C ASP A 92 -32.83 6.97 -8.45
N LEU A 93 -32.79 7.62 -9.62
CA LEU A 93 -32.32 8.99 -9.79
C LEU A 93 -33.46 10.01 -9.84
N SER A 94 -34.69 9.63 -9.46
CA SER A 94 -35.85 10.53 -9.50
C SER A 94 -35.74 11.76 -8.60
N PHE A 95 -34.76 11.76 -7.68
CA PHE A 95 -34.46 12.90 -6.81
C PHE A 95 -33.56 13.96 -7.47
N LEU A 96 -32.92 13.63 -8.60
CA LEU A 96 -32.09 14.60 -9.31
C LEU A 96 -33.00 15.57 -10.09
N PRO A 97 -32.81 16.90 -9.93
CA PRO A 97 -33.51 17.85 -10.77
C PRO A 97 -33.11 17.60 -12.23
N GLY A 98 -34.11 17.40 -13.09
CA GLY A 98 -33.91 17.20 -14.52
C GLY A 98 -33.04 18.32 -15.09
N GLU A 99 -31.97 17.91 -15.77
CA GLU A 99 -31.10 18.70 -16.63
C GLU A 99 -31.48 20.18 -16.80
N CYS A 100 -30.64 21.07 -16.26
CA CYS A 100 -30.65 22.49 -16.61
C CYS A 100 -30.50 22.59 -18.13
N SER A 101 -31.60 22.84 -18.83
CA SER A 101 -31.61 23.26 -20.23
C SER A 101 -30.75 24.52 -20.36
N TYR A 102 -29.60 24.41 -21.00
CA TYR A 102 -28.85 25.58 -21.45
C TYR A 102 -29.53 26.09 -22.73
N ASP A 103 -30.29 27.18 -22.59
CA ASP A 103 -30.63 28.08 -23.72
C ASP A 103 -29.40 28.86 -24.19
#